data_AF-A0A937ZRB9-F1
#
_entry.id   AF-A0A937ZRB9-F1
#
_cell.length_a   1.000
_cell.length_b   1.000
_cell.length_c   1.000
_cell.angle_alpha   90.00
_cell.angle_beta   90.00
_cell.angle_gamma   90.00
#
_symmetry.space_group_name_H-M   'P 1'
#
loop_
_entity.id
_entity.type
_entity.pdbx_description
1 polymer ?
#
loop_
_entity_poly.entity_id
_entity_poly.type
_entity_poly.pdbx_seq_one_letter_code
_entity_poly.pdbx_strand_id
1 'polypeptide(L)'
;MVSLASSVELLTVAEMAAAERMATNGTGLAMIDLMERAGSAVARATAARCPAGPVIVLCGPGNNGGDGFVAARLLAAQGRDVTVALLGSREALRGDAAVNAGRWTGRVVPLSPDVLTGGAVAIDALFGSGLARPLDGPARATIEALAARGMPSIAVDVPSGIDGDTGAVRGVAAPAAVTVALFRRRPGHLLLPGRSLCGTTRVADIGIPAAVLDALKPRSFANEPALWRQRYPWPAIAGHKYSRGRAVVRAGPTMTGAAALAAHSALRAGAGLVVVAAPPEAARILRGGHTELIVQSVVDATDFAALVAERRTAAILVGPGNGADGATRSALLSGVGAGKAMVLDADALTAFAGMAEALARILAAA
;
A
#
# COMPACT_ATOMS: atom_id res chain seq x y z
N MET A 1 -21.55 15.61 2.57
CA MET A 1 -20.12 15.29 2.37
C MET A 1 -19.72 14.32 3.46
N VAL A 2 -19.72 13.01 3.18
CA VAL A 2 -19.36 12.01 4.20
C VAL A 2 -17.86 12.14 4.47
N SER A 3 -17.53 12.63 5.66
CA SER A 3 -16.19 12.53 6.23
C SER A 3 -15.89 11.05 6.47
N LEU A 4 -15.44 10.34 5.44
CA LEU A 4 -14.61 9.17 5.63
C LEU A 4 -13.34 9.72 6.27
N ALA A 5 -13.25 9.66 7.60
CA ALA A 5 -11.97 9.72 8.28
C ALA A 5 -11.03 8.82 7.48
N SER A 6 -9.99 9.42 6.91
CA SER A 6 -9.19 8.78 5.89
C SER A 6 -8.71 7.43 6.40
N SER A 7 -9.14 6.34 5.78
CA SER A 7 -8.77 4.97 6.13
C SER A 7 -7.33 4.68 5.68
N VAL A 8 -6.38 5.48 6.18
CA VAL A 8 -4.97 5.35 5.88
C VAL A 8 -4.34 4.26 6.72
N GLU A 9 -4.94 3.88 7.86
CA GLU A 9 -4.44 2.77 8.65
C GLU A 9 -4.47 1.48 7.84
N LEU A 10 -3.37 0.73 7.90
CA LEU A 10 -3.26 -0.62 7.40
C LEU A 10 -3.22 -1.55 8.59
N LEU A 11 -4.05 -2.60 8.55
CA LEU A 11 -4.03 -3.65 9.55
C LEU A 11 -3.40 -4.89 8.93
N THR A 12 -2.44 -5.48 9.63
CA THR A 12 -2.02 -6.86 9.36
C THR A 12 -3.19 -7.81 9.55
N VAL A 13 -3.07 -9.03 9.05
CA VAL A 13 -4.04 -10.12 9.25
C VAL A 13 -4.31 -10.32 10.75
N ALA A 14 -3.25 -10.32 11.56
CA ALA A 14 -3.37 -10.49 13.01
C ALA A 14 -4.09 -9.32 13.69
N GLU A 15 -3.77 -8.08 13.30
CA GLU A 15 -4.43 -6.88 13.83
C GLU A 15 -5.90 -6.81 13.42
N MET A 16 -6.24 -7.22 12.19
CA MET A 16 -7.63 -7.31 11.75
C MET A 16 -8.42 -8.32 12.58
N ALA A 17 -7.90 -9.52 12.80
CA ALA A 17 -8.55 -10.53 13.62
C ALA A 17 -8.71 -10.05 15.08
N ALA A 18 -7.73 -9.28 15.59
CA ALA A 18 -7.86 -8.63 16.90
C ALA A 18 -8.94 -7.55 16.89
N ALA A 19 -9.05 -6.76 15.81
CA ALA A 19 -10.09 -5.75 15.66
C ALA A 19 -11.50 -6.37 15.74
N GLU A 20 -11.73 -7.47 15.03
CA GLU A 20 -13.02 -8.19 15.04
C GLU A 20 -13.36 -8.72 16.44
N ARG A 21 -12.39 -9.32 17.15
CA ARG A 21 -12.58 -9.79 18.52
C ARG A 21 -12.92 -8.64 19.48
N MET A 22 -12.20 -7.51 19.38
CA MET A 22 -12.46 -6.34 20.23
C MET A 22 -13.82 -5.70 19.91
N ALA A 23 -14.21 -5.71 18.64
CA ALA A 23 -15.48 -5.17 18.19
C ALA A 23 -16.68 -6.00 18.60
N THR A 24 -16.52 -7.31 18.85
CA THR A 24 -17.61 -8.23 19.16
C THR A 24 -17.71 -8.59 20.65
N ASN A 25 -16.60 -8.46 21.40
CA ASN A 25 -16.56 -8.83 22.81
C ASN A 25 -17.30 -7.80 23.69
N GLY A 26 -18.52 -8.14 24.12
CA GLY A 26 -19.29 -7.35 25.09
C GLY A 26 -19.99 -6.09 24.52
N THR A 27 -20.02 -5.93 23.19
CA THR A 27 -20.50 -4.72 22.50
C THR A 27 -21.89 -4.87 21.87
N GLY A 28 -22.52 -6.04 21.98
CA GLY A 28 -23.81 -6.36 21.34
C GLY A 28 -23.73 -6.58 19.82
N LEU A 29 -22.56 -6.37 19.21
CA LEU A 29 -22.28 -6.66 17.80
C LEU A 29 -21.77 -8.10 17.68
N ALA A 30 -22.47 -8.94 16.92
CA ALA A 30 -22.04 -10.31 16.69
C ALA A 30 -21.22 -10.46 15.41
N MET A 31 -20.40 -11.50 15.33
CA MET A 31 -19.60 -11.79 14.13
C MET A 31 -20.47 -11.99 12.88
N ILE A 32 -21.65 -12.59 13.05
CA ILE A 32 -22.66 -12.73 11.99
C ILE A 32 -23.13 -11.37 11.43
N ASP A 33 -23.16 -10.31 12.25
CA ASP A 33 -23.56 -8.96 11.81
C ASP A 33 -22.45 -8.30 10.97
N LEU A 34 -21.19 -8.54 11.33
CA LEU A 34 -20.03 -8.12 10.53
C LEU A 34 -20.08 -8.80 9.16
N MET A 35 -20.33 -10.10 9.13
CA MET A 35 -20.46 -10.91 7.90
C MET A 35 -21.62 -10.43 7.02
N GLU A 36 -22.78 -10.11 7.62
CA GLU A 36 -23.91 -9.55 6.89
C GLU A 36 -23.55 -8.22 6.20
N ARG A 37 -22.82 -7.35 6.88
CA ARG A 37 -22.36 -6.06 6.33
C ARG A 37 -21.28 -6.24 5.26
N ALA A 38 -20.36 -7.16 5.47
CA ALA A 38 -19.30 -7.51 4.52
C ALA A 38 -19.91 -8.05 3.21
N GLY A 39 -20.74 -9.09 3.27
CA GLY A 39 -21.41 -9.64 2.09
C GLY A 39 -22.34 -8.63 1.40
N SER A 40 -22.99 -7.73 2.16
CA SER A 40 -23.76 -6.62 1.60
C SER A 40 -22.89 -5.63 0.81
N ALA A 41 -21.69 -5.32 1.29
CA ALA A 41 -20.73 -4.48 0.56
C ALA A 41 -20.23 -5.16 -0.72
N VAL A 42 -19.99 -6.48 -0.67
CA VAL A 42 -19.62 -7.29 -1.84
C VAL A 42 -20.76 -7.28 -2.87
N ALA A 43 -22.00 -7.55 -2.46
CA ALA A 43 -23.16 -7.51 -3.35
C ALA A 43 -23.32 -6.14 -4.04
N ARG A 44 -23.16 -5.03 -3.29
CA ARG A 44 -23.17 -3.67 -3.87
C ARG A 44 -22.02 -3.45 -4.86
N ALA A 45 -20.82 -3.93 -4.55
CA ALA A 45 -19.67 -3.82 -5.44
C ALA A 45 -19.90 -4.60 -6.75
N THR A 46 -20.45 -5.81 -6.66
CA THR A 46 -20.83 -6.64 -7.81
C THR A 46 -21.88 -5.95 -8.67
N ALA A 47 -22.97 -5.47 -8.07
CA ALA A 47 -24.05 -4.79 -8.81
C ALA A 47 -23.55 -3.50 -9.50
N ALA A 48 -22.64 -2.75 -8.86
CA ALA A 48 -22.05 -1.56 -9.45
C ALA A 48 -21.08 -1.87 -10.61
N ARG A 49 -20.33 -2.98 -10.54
CA ARG A 49 -19.33 -3.34 -11.55
C ARG A 49 -19.91 -4.11 -12.73
N CYS A 50 -20.91 -4.94 -12.46
CA CYS A 50 -21.58 -5.82 -13.41
C CYS A 50 -23.10 -5.83 -13.10
N PRO A 51 -23.88 -4.88 -13.68
CA PRO A 51 -25.28 -4.66 -13.30
C PRO A 51 -26.27 -5.73 -13.81
N ALA A 52 -25.87 -6.56 -14.78
CA ALA A 52 -26.70 -7.65 -15.31
C ALA A 52 -25.90 -8.96 -15.49
N GLY A 53 -26.62 -10.06 -15.78
CA GLY A 53 -26.05 -11.36 -16.13
C GLY A 53 -25.86 -12.34 -14.96
N PRO A 54 -25.49 -13.61 -15.24
CA PRO A 54 -25.30 -14.63 -14.21
C PRO A 54 -24.10 -14.34 -13.31
N VAL A 55 -24.27 -14.53 -12.00
CA VAL A 55 -23.22 -14.36 -10.99
C VAL A 55 -22.77 -15.72 -10.48
N ILE A 56 -21.46 -15.96 -10.52
CA ILE A 56 -20.85 -17.16 -9.95
C ILE A 56 -20.16 -16.78 -8.65
N VAL A 57 -20.56 -17.37 -7.53
CA VAL A 57 -19.95 -17.08 -6.22
C VAL A 57 -19.08 -18.27 -5.82
N LEU A 58 -17.76 -18.07 -5.79
CA LEU A 58 -16.78 -19.08 -5.42
C LEU A 58 -16.60 -19.04 -3.90
N CYS A 59 -17.25 -19.95 -3.17
CA CYS A 59 -17.25 -19.94 -1.70
C CYS A 59 -16.25 -20.96 -1.13
N GLY A 60 -15.40 -20.50 -0.21
CA GLY A 60 -14.56 -21.37 0.60
C GLY A 60 -15.29 -21.90 1.84
N PRO A 61 -14.63 -22.76 2.64
CA PRO A 61 -15.23 -23.34 3.84
C PRO A 61 -15.22 -22.42 5.08
N GLY A 62 -14.51 -21.28 5.02
CA GLY A 62 -14.34 -20.36 6.15
C GLY A 62 -15.24 -19.11 6.07
N ASN A 63 -14.92 -18.11 6.90
CA ASN A 63 -15.70 -16.87 7.00
C ASN A 63 -15.83 -16.11 5.67
N ASN A 64 -14.77 -16.11 4.85
CA ASN A 64 -14.82 -15.49 3.51
C ASN A 64 -15.92 -16.11 2.64
N GLY A 65 -16.08 -17.44 2.69
CA GLY A 65 -17.17 -18.13 2.01
C GLY A 65 -18.55 -17.78 2.59
N GLY A 66 -18.62 -17.52 3.90
CA GLY A 66 -19.81 -16.98 4.56
C GLY A 66 -20.22 -15.61 4.01
N ASP A 67 -19.27 -14.69 3.82
CA ASP A 67 -19.49 -13.40 3.15
C ASP A 67 -20.00 -13.60 1.72
N GLY A 68 -19.44 -14.59 1.02
CA GLY A 68 -19.90 -15.04 -0.30
C GLY A 68 -21.37 -15.48 -0.30
N PHE A 69 -21.79 -16.30 0.67
CA PHE A 69 -23.19 -16.73 0.82
C PHE A 69 -24.14 -15.56 1.10
N VAL A 70 -23.72 -14.59 1.92
CA VAL A 70 -24.49 -13.35 2.14
C VAL A 70 -24.64 -12.59 0.82
N ALA A 71 -23.54 -12.39 0.10
CA ALA A 71 -23.56 -11.68 -1.18
C ALA A 71 -24.46 -12.39 -2.20
N ALA A 72 -24.39 -13.73 -2.28
CA ALA A 72 -25.23 -14.55 -3.13
C ALA A 72 -26.72 -14.35 -2.83
N ARG A 73 -27.10 -14.45 -1.55
CA ARG A 73 -28.49 -14.24 -1.10
C ARG A 73 -29.01 -12.86 -1.46
N LEU A 74 -28.21 -11.81 -1.23
CA LEU A 74 -28.62 -10.43 -1.50
C LEU A 74 -28.74 -10.15 -3.00
N LEU A 75 -27.86 -10.70 -3.83
CA LEU A 75 -27.95 -10.57 -5.29
C LEU A 75 -29.16 -11.35 -5.84
N ALA A 76 -29.42 -12.56 -5.34
CA ALA A 76 -30.61 -13.31 -5.74
C ALA A 76 -31.91 -12.61 -5.34
N ALA A 77 -31.95 -11.97 -4.16
CA ALA A 77 -33.08 -11.15 -3.73
C ALA A 77 -33.30 -9.92 -4.64
N GLN A 78 -32.29 -9.50 -5.39
CA GLN A 78 -32.37 -8.46 -6.43
C GLN A 78 -32.76 -9.02 -7.81
N GLY A 79 -33.14 -10.31 -7.90
CA GLY A 79 -33.55 -10.96 -9.15
C GLY A 79 -32.38 -11.42 -10.03
N ARG A 80 -31.15 -11.47 -9.52
CA ARG A 80 -30.00 -12.01 -10.25
C ARG A 80 -30.06 -13.53 -10.32
N ASP A 81 -29.63 -14.09 -11.45
CA ASP A 81 -29.27 -15.51 -11.54
C ASP A 81 -27.93 -15.73 -10.84
N VAL A 82 -27.92 -16.51 -9.76
CA VAL A 82 -26.76 -16.71 -8.89
C VAL A 82 -26.52 -18.20 -8.67
N THR A 83 -25.31 -18.66 -8.96
CA THR A 83 -24.84 -20.01 -8.63
C THR A 83 -23.70 -19.92 -7.62
N VAL A 84 -23.81 -20.66 -6.52
CA VAL A 84 -22.72 -20.81 -5.55
C VAL A 84 -21.91 -22.05 -5.89
N ALA A 85 -20.61 -21.89 -6.12
CA ALA A 85 -19.65 -22.98 -6.27
C ALA A 85 -18.88 -23.14 -4.96
N LEU A 86 -19.10 -24.24 -4.24
CA LEU A 86 -18.57 -24.45 -2.89
C LEU A 86 -17.35 -25.36 -2.91
N LEU A 87 -16.27 -24.92 -2.27
CA LEU A 87 -15.11 -25.76 -1.95
C LEU A 87 -15.42 -26.63 -0.72
N GLY A 88 -15.57 -27.93 -0.93
CA GLY A 88 -15.99 -28.87 0.11
C GLY A 88 -17.50 -29.14 0.07
N SER A 89 -18.10 -29.41 1.22
CA SER A 89 -19.54 -29.71 1.33
C SER A 89 -20.22 -28.79 2.34
N ARG A 90 -21.54 -28.62 2.20
CA ARG A 90 -22.33 -27.72 3.06
C ARG A 90 -22.38 -28.22 4.51
N GLU A 91 -22.33 -29.53 4.69
CA GLU A 91 -22.35 -30.23 5.99
C GLU A 91 -21.04 -30.05 6.76
N ALA A 92 -19.94 -29.78 6.05
CA ALA A 92 -18.62 -29.54 6.66
C ALA A 92 -18.44 -28.10 7.15
N LEU A 93 -19.32 -27.17 6.76
CA LEU A 93 -19.26 -25.77 7.18
C LEU A 93 -19.53 -25.63 8.67
N ARG A 94 -18.90 -24.66 9.31
CA ARG A 94 -19.07 -24.37 10.74
C ARG A 94 -19.26 -22.87 10.98
N GLY A 95 -19.75 -22.52 12.17
CA GLY A 95 -19.91 -21.13 12.60
C GLY A 95 -20.82 -20.32 11.67
N ASP A 96 -20.48 -19.05 11.48
CA ASP A 96 -21.29 -18.10 10.71
C ASP A 96 -21.38 -18.46 9.22
N ALA A 97 -20.35 -19.13 8.66
CA ALA A 97 -20.38 -19.63 7.30
C ALA A 97 -21.48 -20.70 7.12
N ALA A 98 -21.66 -21.60 8.10
CA ALA A 98 -22.74 -22.59 8.07
C ALA A 98 -24.12 -21.95 8.18
N VAL A 99 -24.26 -20.93 9.04
CA VAL A 99 -25.52 -20.18 9.20
C VAL A 99 -25.92 -19.52 7.89
N ASN A 100 -25.01 -18.79 7.23
CA ASN A 100 -25.30 -18.12 5.97
C ASN A 100 -25.46 -19.09 4.80
N ALA A 101 -24.69 -20.19 4.78
CA ALA A 101 -24.96 -21.27 3.85
C ALA A 101 -26.37 -21.83 4.03
N GLY A 102 -26.82 -22.02 5.28
CA GLY A 102 -28.18 -22.44 5.66
C GLY A 102 -29.29 -21.53 5.13
N ARG A 103 -29.04 -20.22 5.12
CA ARG A 103 -29.96 -19.18 4.60
C ARG A 103 -30.03 -19.12 3.07
N TRP A 104 -29.07 -19.71 2.36
CA TRP A 104 -29.07 -19.79 0.91
C TRP A 104 -29.96 -20.95 0.42
N THR A 105 -30.93 -20.63 -0.44
CA THR A 105 -31.90 -21.60 -1.02
C THR A 105 -31.72 -21.83 -2.51
N GLY A 106 -30.78 -21.12 -3.15
CA GLY A 106 -30.51 -21.26 -4.58
C GLY A 106 -29.55 -22.40 -4.90
N ARG A 107 -29.07 -22.43 -6.15
CA ARG A 107 -28.19 -23.49 -6.66
C ARG A 107 -26.83 -23.49 -5.94
N VAL A 108 -26.41 -24.66 -5.48
CA VAL A 108 -25.05 -24.93 -4.97
C VAL A 108 -24.46 -26.07 -5.79
N VAL A 109 -23.24 -25.89 -6.29
CA VAL A 109 -22.47 -26.90 -7.04
C VAL A 109 -21.08 -27.07 -6.44
N PRO A 110 -20.40 -28.21 -6.65
CA PRO A 110 -19.00 -28.35 -6.27
C PRO A 110 -18.12 -27.34 -7.00
N LEU A 111 -17.09 -26.82 -6.34
CA LEU A 111 -16.11 -25.95 -6.97
C LEU A 111 -15.32 -26.71 -8.06
N SER A 112 -15.42 -26.23 -9.29
CA SER A 112 -14.59 -26.69 -10.40
C SER A 112 -14.40 -25.57 -11.43
N PRO A 113 -13.41 -25.65 -12.33
CA PRO A 113 -13.23 -24.69 -13.41
C PRO A 113 -14.46 -24.51 -14.31
N ASP A 114 -15.33 -25.51 -14.42
CA ASP A 114 -16.47 -25.53 -15.35
C ASP A 114 -17.59 -24.59 -14.91
N VAL A 115 -17.70 -24.30 -13.61
CA VAL A 115 -18.73 -23.41 -13.04
C VAL A 115 -18.62 -21.97 -13.56
N LEU A 116 -17.47 -21.61 -14.14
CA LEU A 116 -17.23 -20.30 -14.74
C LEU A 116 -17.86 -20.17 -16.14
N THR A 117 -18.36 -21.26 -16.73
CA THR A 117 -18.95 -21.22 -18.07
C THR A 117 -20.28 -20.47 -18.05
N GLY A 118 -20.44 -19.47 -18.91
CA GLY A 118 -21.67 -18.66 -19.00
C GLY A 118 -21.86 -17.62 -17.89
N GLY A 119 -20.91 -17.53 -16.93
CA GLY A 119 -20.91 -16.48 -15.91
C GLY A 119 -20.57 -15.11 -16.49
N ALA A 120 -21.28 -14.07 -16.04
CA ALA A 120 -20.96 -12.68 -16.38
C ALA A 120 -19.93 -12.06 -15.42
N VAL A 121 -19.94 -12.51 -14.16
CA VAL A 121 -19.03 -12.04 -13.11
C VAL A 121 -18.82 -13.13 -12.06
N ALA A 122 -17.60 -13.26 -11.56
CA ALA A 122 -17.28 -14.10 -10.42
C ALA A 122 -17.16 -13.26 -9.13
N ILE A 123 -17.65 -13.79 -8.01
CA ILE A 123 -17.29 -13.30 -6.68
C ILE A 123 -16.30 -14.30 -6.11
N ASP A 124 -15.06 -13.86 -5.89
CA ASP A 124 -14.02 -14.66 -5.27
C ASP A 124 -14.11 -14.53 -3.75
N ALA A 125 -14.72 -15.54 -3.14
CA ALA A 125 -14.93 -15.67 -1.70
C ALA A 125 -14.29 -16.98 -1.18
N LEU A 126 -13.26 -17.49 -1.85
CA LEU A 126 -12.62 -18.76 -1.47
C LEU A 126 -11.77 -18.58 -0.21
N PHE A 127 -10.82 -17.65 -0.24
CA PHE A 127 -9.88 -17.42 0.85
C PHE A 127 -9.60 -15.93 1.03
N GLY A 128 -9.77 -15.46 2.26
CA GLY A 128 -9.41 -14.08 2.62
C GLY A 128 -7.93 -13.93 2.95
N SER A 129 -7.60 -12.83 3.62
CA SER A 129 -6.23 -12.40 3.88
C SER A 129 -5.40 -13.33 4.76
N GLY A 130 -6.03 -14.19 5.54
CA GLY A 130 -5.39 -15.16 6.44
C GLY A 130 -4.90 -16.46 5.81
N LEU A 131 -4.76 -16.52 4.48
CA LEU A 131 -4.26 -17.71 3.79
C LEU A 131 -2.82 -18.05 4.20
N ALA A 132 -2.64 -19.12 4.97
CA ALA A 132 -1.32 -19.58 5.41
C ALA A 132 -0.65 -20.55 4.43
N ARG A 133 -1.42 -21.29 3.64
CA ARG A 133 -0.93 -22.35 2.74
C ARG A 133 -1.18 -21.98 1.27
N PRO A 134 -0.30 -22.39 0.34
CA PRO A 134 -0.55 -22.21 -1.09
C PRO A 134 -1.89 -22.82 -1.52
N LEU A 135 -2.59 -22.18 -2.46
CA LEU A 135 -3.78 -22.77 -3.06
C LEU A 135 -3.42 -24.07 -3.80
N ASP A 136 -4.25 -25.10 -3.61
CA ASP A 136 -4.12 -26.40 -4.24
C ASP A 136 -5.49 -26.91 -4.75
N GLY A 137 -5.45 -28.08 -5.40
CA GLY A 137 -6.64 -28.83 -5.82
C GLY A 137 -7.66 -28.01 -6.63
N PRO A 138 -8.96 -28.20 -6.39
CA PRO A 138 -10.02 -27.50 -7.12
C PRO A 138 -9.97 -25.98 -7.01
N ALA A 139 -9.51 -25.44 -5.87
CA ALA A 139 -9.40 -23.99 -5.68
C ALA A 139 -8.35 -23.39 -6.62
N ARG A 140 -7.16 -24.00 -6.66
CA ARG A 140 -6.10 -23.60 -7.59
C ARG A 140 -6.58 -23.66 -9.03
N ALA A 141 -7.15 -24.79 -9.45
CA ALA A 141 -7.60 -24.98 -10.83
C ALA A 141 -8.67 -23.96 -11.24
N THR A 142 -9.59 -23.62 -10.32
CA THR A 142 -10.66 -22.65 -10.60
C THR A 142 -10.12 -21.23 -10.70
N ILE A 143 -9.16 -20.83 -9.86
CA ILE A 143 -8.52 -19.50 -9.93
C ILE A 143 -7.64 -19.37 -11.17
N GLU A 144 -6.89 -20.41 -11.56
CA GLU A 144 -6.14 -20.44 -12.84
C GLU A 144 -7.10 -20.22 -14.03
N ALA A 145 -8.23 -20.93 -14.03
CA ALA A 145 -9.21 -20.82 -15.09
C ALA A 145 -9.96 -19.47 -15.08
N LEU A 146 -10.17 -18.87 -13.90
CA LEU A 146 -10.72 -17.53 -13.76
C LEU A 146 -9.79 -16.49 -14.41
N ALA A 147 -8.49 -16.56 -14.13
CA ALA A 147 -7.48 -15.69 -14.72
C ALA A 147 -7.39 -15.87 -16.24
N ALA A 148 -7.33 -17.13 -16.71
CA ALA A 148 -7.20 -17.44 -18.13
C ALA A 148 -8.40 -16.97 -18.97
N ARG A 149 -9.61 -16.98 -18.40
CA ARG A 149 -10.83 -16.52 -19.09
C ARG A 149 -10.99 -15.00 -19.13
N GLY A 150 -10.24 -14.25 -18.32
CA GLY A 150 -10.40 -12.80 -18.20
C GLY A 150 -11.79 -12.37 -17.71
N MET A 151 -12.51 -13.27 -17.03
CA MET A 151 -13.83 -12.96 -16.48
C MET A 151 -13.69 -11.89 -15.38
N PRO A 152 -14.51 -10.82 -15.38
CA PRO A 152 -14.52 -9.86 -14.29
C PRO A 152 -14.79 -10.55 -12.96
N SER A 153 -13.95 -10.27 -11.95
CA SER A 153 -14.13 -10.82 -10.61
C SER A 153 -14.15 -9.75 -9.53
N ILE A 154 -14.92 -10.01 -8.47
CA ILE A 154 -15.01 -9.21 -7.26
C ILE A 154 -14.43 -10.03 -6.12
N ALA A 155 -13.27 -9.63 -5.61
CA ALA A 155 -12.63 -10.33 -4.51
C ALA A 155 -13.21 -9.86 -3.16
N VAL A 156 -13.57 -10.82 -2.32
CA VAL A 156 -13.92 -10.58 -0.92
C VAL A 156 -12.64 -10.58 -0.11
N ASP A 157 -12.44 -9.51 0.64
CA ASP A 157 -11.30 -9.30 1.53
C ASP A 157 -9.97 -9.02 0.80
N VAL A 158 -9.44 -10.03 0.11
CA VAL A 158 -8.29 -9.99 -0.80
C VAL A 158 -8.56 -10.98 -1.95
N PRO A 159 -7.94 -10.86 -3.13
CA PRO A 159 -7.99 -11.94 -4.12
C PRO A 159 -7.43 -13.24 -3.52
N SER A 160 -8.13 -14.35 -3.69
CA SER A 160 -7.71 -15.64 -3.19
C SER A 160 -6.33 -16.00 -3.74
N GLY A 161 -5.45 -16.42 -2.83
CA GLY A 161 -4.04 -16.67 -3.14
C GLY A 161 -3.12 -15.49 -2.87
N ILE A 162 -3.63 -14.32 -2.47
CA ILE A 162 -2.80 -13.21 -2.01
C ILE A 162 -2.64 -13.23 -0.50
N ASP A 163 -1.39 -13.14 -0.06
CA ASP A 163 -1.06 -12.92 1.34
C ASP A 163 -1.39 -11.50 1.77
N GLY A 164 -2.19 -11.36 2.83
CA GLY A 164 -2.64 -10.06 3.33
C GLY A 164 -1.51 -9.16 3.82
N ASP A 165 -0.45 -9.70 4.42
CA ASP A 165 0.60 -8.90 5.06
C ASP A 165 1.74 -8.52 4.12
N THR A 166 1.98 -9.33 3.10
CA THR A 166 3.14 -9.19 2.20
C THR A 166 2.76 -8.86 0.77
N GLY A 167 1.54 -9.18 0.34
CA GLY A 167 1.13 -9.11 -1.06
C GLY A 167 1.72 -10.22 -1.94
N ALA A 168 2.42 -11.21 -1.36
CA ALA A 168 2.96 -12.34 -2.09
C ALA A 168 1.84 -13.25 -2.63
N VAL A 169 2.07 -13.86 -3.79
CA VAL A 169 1.18 -14.90 -4.33
C VAL A 169 1.52 -16.24 -3.69
N ARG A 170 0.55 -16.87 -3.04
CA ARG A 170 0.62 -18.20 -2.43
C ARG A 170 -0.08 -19.23 -3.33
N GLY A 171 0.68 -19.80 -4.25
CA GLY A 171 0.16 -20.74 -5.27
C GLY A 171 -0.22 -19.99 -6.54
N VAL A 172 -1.50 -19.61 -6.67
CA VAL A 172 -2.01 -18.83 -7.81
C VAL A 172 -2.95 -17.75 -7.31
N ALA A 173 -3.08 -16.65 -8.05
CA ALA A 173 -4.10 -15.63 -7.84
C ALA A 173 -4.58 -15.11 -9.20
N ALA A 174 -5.85 -14.71 -9.29
CA ALA A 174 -6.42 -14.06 -10.46
C ALA A 174 -6.56 -12.55 -10.21
N PRO A 175 -6.39 -11.70 -11.24
CA PRO A 175 -6.65 -10.27 -11.10
C PRO A 175 -8.14 -10.03 -10.85
N ALA A 176 -8.45 -9.30 -9.77
CA ALA A 176 -9.78 -8.81 -9.46
C ALA A 176 -10.06 -7.50 -10.22
N ALA A 177 -11.30 -7.31 -10.66
CA ALA A 177 -11.76 -6.01 -11.11
C ALA A 177 -11.96 -5.05 -9.93
N VAL A 178 -12.46 -5.58 -8.81
CA VAL A 178 -12.65 -4.86 -7.54
C VAL A 178 -12.31 -5.79 -6.40
N THR A 179 -11.55 -5.31 -5.41
CA THR A 179 -11.38 -5.99 -4.12
C THR A 179 -12.13 -5.21 -3.05
N VAL A 180 -12.98 -5.89 -2.29
CA VAL A 180 -13.71 -5.32 -1.15
C VAL A 180 -12.96 -5.66 0.13
N ALA A 181 -12.09 -4.75 0.56
CA ALA A 181 -11.35 -4.87 1.81
C ALA A 181 -12.27 -4.59 3.00
N LEU A 182 -12.25 -5.45 4.02
CA LEU A 182 -13.15 -5.35 5.16
C LEU A 182 -12.53 -4.51 6.27
N PHE A 183 -13.25 -3.47 6.73
CA PHE A 183 -12.85 -2.48 7.75
C PHE A 183 -11.63 -1.62 7.42
N ARG A 184 -10.48 -2.23 7.14
CA ARG A 184 -9.23 -1.55 6.76
C ARG A 184 -8.50 -2.32 5.67
N ARG A 185 -7.64 -1.63 4.94
CA ARG A 185 -6.75 -2.28 3.99
C ARG A 185 -5.68 -3.06 4.76
N ARG A 186 -5.21 -4.15 4.16
CA ARG A 186 -4.02 -4.87 4.56
C ARG A 186 -2.84 -4.41 3.71
N PRO A 187 -1.58 -4.57 4.16
CA PRO A 187 -0.41 -4.17 3.37
C PRO A 187 -0.38 -4.80 1.96
N GLY A 188 -0.84 -6.04 1.80
CA GLY A 188 -0.89 -6.75 0.52
C GLY A 188 -1.76 -6.10 -0.55
N HIS A 189 -2.67 -5.19 -0.18
CA HIS A 189 -3.38 -4.36 -1.16
C HIS A 189 -2.51 -3.28 -1.82
N LEU A 190 -1.38 -2.94 -1.20
CA LEU A 190 -0.49 -1.84 -1.60
C LEU A 190 0.90 -2.32 -2.01
N LEU A 191 1.32 -3.50 -1.54
CA LEU A 191 2.57 -4.14 -1.91
C LEU A 191 2.42 -4.99 -3.17
N LEU A 192 3.46 -5.01 -4.01
CA LEU A 192 3.51 -5.87 -5.19
C LEU A 192 3.97 -7.29 -4.80
N PRO A 193 3.50 -8.34 -5.51
CA PRO A 193 2.58 -8.28 -6.65
C PRO A 193 1.10 -8.07 -6.29
N GLY A 194 0.66 -8.30 -5.04
CA GLY A 194 -0.75 -8.28 -4.64
C GLY A 194 -1.54 -7.04 -5.07
N ARG A 195 -0.94 -5.85 -5.00
CA ARG A 195 -1.55 -4.59 -5.47
C ARG A 195 -2.02 -4.65 -6.92
N SER A 196 -1.24 -5.26 -7.83
CA SER A 196 -1.62 -5.33 -9.24
C SER A 196 -2.78 -6.29 -9.49
N LEU A 197 -3.04 -7.20 -8.55
CA LEU A 197 -4.10 -8.21 -8.61
C LEU A 197 -5.37 -7.79 -7.88
N CYS A 198 -5.36 -6.71 -7.09
CA CYS A 198 -6.54 -6.23 -6.36
C CYS A 198 -7.49 -5.34 -7.21
N GLY A 199 -7.05 -4.89 -8.39
CA GLY A 199 -7.81 -3.93 -9.18
C GLY A 199 -8.18 -2.68 -8.38
N THR A 200 -9.45 -2.28 -8.43
CA THR A 200 -9.96 -1.18 -7.58
C THR A 200 -10.24 -1.68 -6.17
N THR A 201 -9.42 -1.29 -5.19
CA THR A 201 -9.67 -1.63 -3.78
C THR A 201 -10.68 -0.67 -3.14
N ARG A 202 -11.77 -1.21 -2.60
CA ARG A 202 -12.79 -0.47 -1.84
C ARG A 202 -12.81 -0.96 -0.40
N VAL A 203 -12.68 -0.03 0.55
CA VAL A 203 -12.80 -0.36 1.98
C VAL A 203 -14.28 -0.34 2.37
N ALA A 204 -14.79 -1.45 2.87
CA ALA A 204 -16.14 -1.59 3.38
C ALA A 204 -16.18 -1.31 4.89
N ASP A 205 -17.09 -0.43 5.30
CA ASP A 205 -17.48 -0.31 6.69
C ASP A 205 -18.36 -1.53 7.06
N ILE A 206 -17.80 -2.42 7.87
CA ILE A 206 -18.47 -3.62 8.35
C ILE A 206 -19.00 -3.46 9.79
N GLY A 207 -18.98 -2.25 10.35
CA GLY A 207 -19.51 -1.97 11.68
C GLY A 207 -18.51 -2.03 12.82
N ILE A 208 -17.23 -2.32 12.55
CA ILE A 208 -16.19 -2.21 13.58
C ILE A 208 -16.00 -0.73 13.93
N PRO A 209 -16.18 -0.32 15.21
CA PRO A 209 -16.02 1.07 15.62
C PRO A 209 -14.58 1.56 15.42
N ALA A 210 -14.42 2.83 15.01
CA ALA A 210 -13.10 3.42 14.82
C ALA A 210 -12.26 3.44 16.13
N ALA A 211 -12.90 3.49 17.30
CA ALA A 211 -12.26 3.42 18.61
C ALA A 211 -11.44 2.14 18.84
N VAL A 212 -11.70 1.07 18.09
CA VAL A 212 -10.87 -0.15 18.10
C VAL A 212 -9.44 0.16 17.65
N LEU A 213 -9.26 1.12 16.74
CA LEU A 213 -7.94 1.53 16.26
C LEU A 213 -7.12 2.26 17.32
N ASP A 214 -7.76 3.02 18.21
CA ASP A 214 -7.08 3.71 19.30
C ASP A 214 -6.44 2.70 20.27
N ALA A 215 -7.11 1.56 20.46
CA ALA A 215 -6.63 0.47 21.29
C ALA A 215 -5.60 -0.43 20.56
N LEU A 216 -5.78 -0.70 19.27
CA LEU A 216 -4.83 -1.48 18.46
C LEU A 216 -3.50 -0.74 18.20
N LYS A 217 -3.55 0.59 18.06
CA LYS A 217 -2.41 1.45 17.68
C LYS A 217 -1.66 0.94 16.43
N PRO A 218 -2.32 0.91 15.25
CA PRO A 218 -1.69 0.44 14.01
C PRO A 218 -0.36 1.15 13.74
N ARG A 219 0.62 0.39 13.26
CA ARG A 219 1.96 0.93 12.95
C ARG A 219 2.20 1.16 11.45
N SER A 220 1.28 0.70 10.62
CA SER A 220 1.38 0.73 9.16
C SER A 220 0.30 1.64 8.58
N PHE A 221 0.68 2.49 7.62
CA PHE A 221 -0.22 3.47 7.02
C PHE A 221 0.00 3.56 5.51
N ALA A 222 -1.08 3.71 4.75
CA ALA A 222 -1.03 4.10 3.35
C ALA A 222 -0.46 5.52 3.25
N ASN A 223 0.56 5.70 2.41
CA ASN A 223 1.14 7.03 2.15
C ASN A 223 0.22 7.86 1.25
N GLU A 224 -0.85 8.39 1.84
CA GLU A 224 -1.86 9.21 1.18
C GLU A 224 -1.89 10.60 1.83
N PRO A 225 -2.37 11.65 1.12
CA PRO A 225 -2.34 13.01 1.63
C PRO A 225 -2.91 13.16 3.05
N ALA A 226 -3.95 12.42 3.40
CA ALA A 226 -4.54 12.52 4.72
C ALA A 226 -3.59 12.12 5.87
N LEU A 227 -2.56 11.30 5.61
CA LEU A 227 -1.53 10.93 6.60
C LEU A 227 -0.62 12.12 6.97
N TRP A 228 -0.28 12.97 6.01
CA TRP A 228 0.77 13.98 6.18
C TRP A 228 0.31 15.42 5.96
N ARG A 229 -0.87 15.66 5.37
CA ARG A 229 -1.36 17.00 4.97
C ARG A 229 -1.47 17.97 6.14
N GLN A 230 -1.85 17.50 7.32
CA GLN A 230 -1.96 18.33 8.53
C GLN A 230 -0.60 18.76 9.07
N ARG A 231 0.45 17.96 8.84
CA ARG A 231 1.83 18.25 9.28
C ARG A 231 2.70 18.85 8.17
N TYR A 232 2.20 18.88 6.95
CA TYR A 232 2.93 19.45 5.83
C TYR A 232 3.19 20.94 6.10
N PRO A 233 4.43 21.42 5.93
CA PRO A 233 4.79 22.78 6.26
C PRO A 233 4.27 23.73 5.18
N TRP A 234 2.98 24.02 5.14
CA TRP A 234 2.38 24.92 4.15
C TRP A 234 2.98 26.33 4.21
N PRO A 235 3.08 27.06 3.08
CA PRO A 235 3.52 28.46 3.08
C PRO A 235 2.59 29.34 3.93
N ALA A 236 3.17 30.20 4.75
CA ALA A 236 2.44 31.20 5.52
C ALA A 236 2.58 32.59 4.86
N ILE A 237 1.59 33.47 5.04
CA ILE A 237 1.58 34.83 4.49
C ILE A 237 2.81 35.63 4.94
N ALA A 238 3.20 35.52 6.21
CA ALA A 238 4.39 36.17 6.76
C ALA A 238 5.70 35.39 6.50
N GLY A 239 5.66 34.31 5.71
CA GLY A 239 6.82 33.48 5.41
C GLY A 239 7.81 34.19 4.49
N HIS A 240 9.10 33.91 4.68
CA HIS A 240 10.17 34.38 3.80
C HIS A 240 11.16 33.24 3.51
N LYS A 241 12.06 33.40 2.53
CA LYS A 241 13.00 32.34 2.12
C LYS A 241 13.76 31.69 3.29
N TYR A 242 14.16 32.44 4.31
CA TYR A 242 14.87 31.86 5.46
C TYR A 242 13.98 31.05 6.42
N SER A 243 12.66 31.29 6.48
CA SER A 243 11.73 30.52 7.33
C SER A 243 11.36 29.16 6.72
N ARG A 244 11.84 28.90 5.50
CA ARG A 244 11.62 27.70 4.70
C ARG A 244 12.89 26.83 4.58
N GLY A 245 13.94 27.20 5.31
CA GLY A 245 15.21 26.49 5.35
C GLY A 245 16.04 26.63 4.07
N ARG A 246 17.32 26.26 4.19
CA ARG A 246 18.25 26.09 3.07
C ARG A 246 18.55 24.60 2.88
N ALA A 247 18.35 24.09 1.68
CA ALA A 247 18.79 22.76 1.29
C ALA A 247 20.12 22.84 0.54
N VAL A 248 21.04 21.90 0.80
CA VAL A 248 22.28 21.75 0.03
C VAL A 248 22.26 20.41 -0.70
N VAL A 249 22.44 20.43 -2.03
CA VAL A 249 22.52 19.23 -2.86
C VAL A 249 23.97 19.04 -3.30
N ARG A 250 24.60 17.93 -2.93
CA ARG A 250 25.90 17.54 -3.47
C ARG A 250 25.69 17.02 -4.90
N ALA A 251 26.46 17.52 -5.85
CA ALA A 251 26.43 17.08 -7.25
C ALA A 251 27.73 16.39 -7.65
N GLY A 252 27.69 15.28 -8.39
CA GLY A 252 28.90 14.70 -8.94
C GLY A 252 29.46 15.45 -10.16
N PRO A 253 30.65 15.03 -10.63
CA PRO A 253 31.36 15.68 -11.73
C PRO A 253 30.71 15.43 -13.10
N THR A 254 30.03 14.30 -13.29
CA THR A 254 29.55 13.84 -14.61
C THR A 254 28.03 13.99 -14.75
N MET A 255 27.24 13.42 -13.84
CA MET A 255 25.78 13.36 -13.92
C MET A 255 25.10 14.61 -13.32
N THR A 256 25.42 15.78 -13.86
CA THR A 256 24.91 17.09 -13.37
C THR A 256 23.39 17.19 -13.36
N GLY A 257 22.70 16.51 -14.28
CA GLY A 257 21.23 16.49 -14.34
C GLY A 257 20.56 15.88 -13.10
N ALA A 258 21.21 14.92 -12.42
CA ALA A 258 20.65 14.32 -11.21
C ALA A 258 20.54 15.34 -10.07
N ALA A 259 21.60 16.12 -9.86
CA ALA A 259 21.61 17.19 -8.87
C ALA A 259 20.63 18.32 -9.22
N ALA A 260 20.53 18.71 -10.50
CA ALA A 260 19.57 19.72 -10.94
C ALA A 260 18.12 19.28 -10.67
N LEU A 261 17.75 18.04 -11.02
CA LEU A 261 16.41 17.49 -10.77
C LEU A 261 16.07 17.48 -9.27
N ALA A 262 17.03 17.06 -8.44
CA ALA A 262 16.83 17.05 -7.00
C ALA A 262 16.71 18.47 -6.41
N ALA A 263 17.55 19.40 -6.87
CA ALA A 263 17.52 20.79 -6.44
C ALA A 263 16.21 21.50 -6.81
N HIS A 264 15.71 21.30 -8.03
CA HIS A 264 14.41 21.80 -8.45
C HIS A 264 13.27 21.16 -7.65
N SER A 265 13.36 19.86 -7.37
CA SER A 265 12.35 19.18 -6.54
C SER A 265 12.28 19.78 -5.14
N ALA A 266 13.42 20.13 -4.54
CA ALA A 266 13.47 20.84 -3.26
C ALA A 266 12.82 22.23 -3.33
N LEU A 267 13.10 23.02 -4.38
CA LEU A 267 12.42 24.31 -4.60
C LEU A 267 10.90 24.13 -4.76
N ARG A 268 10.46 23.16 -5.57
CA ARG A 268 9.03 22.87 -5.79
C ARG A 268 8.33 22.37 -4.54
N ALA A 269 9.04 21.64 -3.67
CA ALA A 269 8.55 21.22 -2.36
C ALA A 269 8.49 22.37 -1.33
N GLY A 270 8.99 23.56 -1.68
CA GLY A 270 8.88 24.77 -0.87
C GLY A 270 10.12 25.11 -0.05
N ALA A 271 11.30 24.53 -0.35
CA ALA A 271 12.56 25.00 0.24
C ALA A 271 12.80 26.47 -0.13
N GLY A 272 13.23 27.28 0.83
CA GLY A 272 13.38 28.71 0.60
C GLY A 272 14.65 29.10 -0.15
N LEU A 273 15.72 28.33 0.04
CA LEU A 273 16.95 28.41 -0.75
C LEU A 273 17.46 27.01 -1.05
N VAL A 274 18.00 26.81 -2.25
CA VAL A 274 18.68 25.58 -2.63
C VAL A 274 20.06 25.91 -3.19
N VAL A 275 21.08 25.31 -2.58
CA VAL A 275 22.47 25.43 -3.01
C VAL A 275 22.91 24.09 -3.60
N VAL A 276 23.43 24.10 -4.81
CA VAL A 276 24.08 22.94 -5.42
C VAL A 276 25.59 23.05 -5.24
N ALA A 277 26.16 22.14 -4.45
CA ALA A 277 27.59 22.02 -4.23
C ALA A 277 28.21 21.05 -5.24
N ALA A 278 28.81 21.61 -6.28
CA ALA A 278 29.30 20.87 -7.45
C ALA A 278 30.82 21.08 -7.67
N PRO A 279 31.54 20.08 -8.20
CA PRO A 279 32.90 20.27 -8.71
C PRO A 279 32.95 21.40 -9.74
N PRO A 280 34.08 22.11 -9.92
CA PRO A 280 34.16 23.28 -10.81
C PRO A 280 33.61 23.04 -12.23
N GLU A 281 33.87 21.88 -12.81
CA GLU A 281 33.40 21.49 -14.13
C GLU A 281 31.87 21.34 -14.20
N ALA A 282 31.28 20.68 -13.21
CA ALA A 282 29.84 20.51 -13.07
C ALA A 282 29.14 21.84 -12.75
N ALA A 283 29.77 22.66 -11.89
CA ALA A 283 29.26 23.97 -11.51
C ALA A 283 29.08 24.90 -12.72
N ARG A 284 30.00 24.84 -13.69
CA ARG A 284 29.93 25.63 -14.92
C ARG A 284 28.71 25.24 -15.77
N ILE A 285 28.45 23.94 -15.91
CA ILE A 285 27.30 23.40 -16.64
C ILE A 285 25.99 23.83 -15.96
N LEU A 286 25.91 23.64 -14.65
CA LEU A 286 24.71 23.95 -13.86
C LEU A 286 24.36 25.45 -13.90
N ARG A 287 25.37 26.34 -13.81
CA ARG A 287 25.16 27.80 -13.90
C ARG A 287 24.65 28.24 -15.26
N GLY A 288 25.02 27.53 -16.34
CA GLY A 288 24.58 27.85 -17.69
C GLY A 288 23.12 27.46 -17.96
N GLY A 289 22.59 26.45 -17.26
CA GLY A 289 21.26 25.90 -17.52
C GLY A 289 20.18 26.21 -16.46
N HIS A 290 20.56 26.70 -15.28
CA HIS A 290 19.65 26.80 -14.12
C HIS A 290 19.89 28.09 -13.33
N THR A 291 19.17 29.15 -13.70
CA THR A 291 19.35 30.51 -13.12
C THR A 291 18.78 30.67 -11.71
N GLU A 292 17.85 29.82 -11.32
CA GLU A 292 17.17 29.79 -10.03
C GLU A 292 18.00 29.07 -8.95
N LEU A 293 19.00 28.28 -9.35
CA LEU A 293 19.85 27.52 -8.45
C LEU A 293 21.08 28.34 -8.03
N ILE A 294 21.37 28.33 -6.73
CA ILE A 294 22.66 28.84 -6.25
C ILE A 294 23.68 27.73 -6.43
N VAL A 295 24.64 27.90 -7.33
CA VAL A 295 25.64 26.88 -7.62
C VAL A 295 26.99 27.28 -7.02
N GLN A 296 27.43 26.53 -6.02
CA GLN A 296 28.72 26.71 -5.36
C GLN A 296 29.71 25.66 -5.83
N SER A 297 30.90 26.13 -6.21
CA SER A 297 32.01 25.26 -6.56
C SER A 297 32.60 24.68 -5.27
N VAL A 298 32.76 23.36 -5.23
CA VAL A 298 33.46 22.62 -4.18
C VAL A 298 34.60 21.85 -4.82
N VAL A 299 35.84 22.14 -4.43
CA VAL A 299 37.05 21.50 -4.96
C VAL A 299 37.37 20.25 -4.13
N ASP A 300 37.19 20.34 -2.82
CA ASP A 300 37.49 19.25 -1.89
C ASP A 300 36.39 19.05 -0.83
N ALA A 301 36.65 18.12 0.10
CA ALA A 301 35.74 17.81 1.19
C ALA A 301 35.58 18.97 2.19
N THR A 302 36.59 19.82 2.34
CA THR A 302 36.59 20.96 3.25
C THR A 302 35.59 22.01 2.79
N ASP A 303 35.57 22.31 1.49
CA ASP A 303 34.62 23.26 0.90
C ASP A 303 33.17 22.81 1.14
N PHE A 304 32.91 21.51 0.94
CA PHE A 304 31.58 20.95 1.20
C PHE A 304 31.25 20.98 2.69
N ALA A 305 32.18 20.60 3.56
CA ALA A 305 31.97 20.63 5.01
C ALA A 305 31.66 22.05 5.51
N ALA A 306 32.30 23.09 4.98
CA ALA A 306 32.01 24.48 5.30
C ALA A 306 30.57 24.87 4.94
N LEU A 307 30.10 24.47 3.76
CA LEU A 307 28.70 24.69 3.34
C LEU A 307 27.69 23.99 4.23
N VAL A 308 27.99 22.75 4.62
CA VAL A 308 27.15 21.97 5.52
C VAL A 308 27.11 22.61 6.90
N ALA A 309 28.26 23.04 7.43
CA ALA A 309 28.40 23.60 8.78
C ALA A 309 27.64 24.92 8.98
N GLU A 310 27.30 25.65 7.91
CA GLU A 310 26.53 26.87 8.02
C GLU A 310 25.21 26.66 8.79
N ARG A 311 24.96 27.55 9.76
CA ARG A 311 23.76 27.49 10.62
C ARG A 311 22.45 27.46 9.82
N ARG A 312 22.41 28.11 8.66
CA ARG A 312 21.22 28.21 7.80
C ARG A 312 20.90 26.94 7.03
N THR A 313 21.88 26.04 6.83
CA THR A 313 21.64 24.73 6.21
C THR A 313 20.74 23.91 7.12
N ALA A 314 19.54 23.61 6.63
CA ALA A 314 18.55 22.81 7.35
C ALA A 314 18.64 21.33 6.96
N ALA A 315 18.82 21.06 5.66
CA ALA A 315 18.91 19.70 5.14
C ALA A 315 19.96 19.59 4.03
N ILE A 316 20.50 18.40 3.88
CA ILE A 316 21.43 18.08 2.80
C ILE A 316 21.00 16.82 2.05
N LEU A 317 21.30 16.78 0.75
CA LEU A 317 21.14 15.61 -0.10
C LEU A 317 22.50 15.18 -0.62
N VAL A 318 22.82 13.90 -0.43
CA VAL A 318 24.04 13.26 -0.95
C VAL A 318 23.60 12.03 -1.73
N GLY A 319 24.17 11.84 -2.93
CA GLY A 319 24.05 10.59 -3.66
C GLY A 319 23.74 10.71 -5.15
N PRO A 320 22.68 11.42 -5.57
CA PRO A 320 22.27 11.40 -6.98
C PRO A 320 23.36 11.87 -7.94
N GLY A 321 23.96 10.92 -8.67
CA GLY A 321 24.99 11.18 -9.67
C GLY A 321 26.33 11.63 -9.09
N ASN A 322 26.60 11.37 -7.81
CA ASN A 322 27.85 11.77 -7.14
C ASN A 322 29.04 10.87 -7.48
N GLY A 323 28.79 9.62 -7.88
CA GLY A 323 29.79 8.55 -7.91
C GLY A 323 29.93 7.85 -6.55
N ALA A 324 30.16 6.54 -6.56
CA ALA A 324 30.19 5.70 -5.36
C ALA A 324 31.60 5.58 -4.73
N ASP A 325 32.24 6.72 -4.46
CA ASP A 325 33.65 6.78 -4.03
C ASP A 325 33.85 7.38 -2.62
N GLY A 326 35.13 7.60 -2.27
CA GLY A 326 35.50 8.19 -0.98
C GLY A 326 35.01 9.63 -0.79
N ALA A 327 34.85 10.41 -1.87
CA ALA A 327 34.34 11.77 -1.78
C ALA A 327 32.86 11.78 -1.38
N THR A 328 32.06 10.86 -1.92
CA THR A 328 30.66 10.68 -1.50
C THR A 328 30.53 10.24 -0.05
N ARG A 329 31.38 9.32 0.41
CA ARG A 329 31.42 8.93 1.83
C ARG A 329 31.81 10.12 2.73
N SER A 330 32.81 10.90 2.35
CA SER A 330 33.25 12.07 3.11
C SER A 330 32.16 13.15 3.19
N ALA A 331 31.43 13.39 2.09
CA ALA A 331 30.29 14.30 2.07
C ALA A 331 29.17 13.85 3.03
N LEU A 332 28.85 12.55 3.04
CA LEU A 332 27.89 11.97 3.99
C LEU A 332 28.37 12.19 5.44
N LEU A 333 29.63 11.86 5.74
CA LEU A 333 30.20 12.02 7.09
C LEU A 333 30.21 13.49 7.55
N SER A 334 30.41 14.43 6.63
CA SER A 334 30.33 15.87 6.94
C SER A 334 28.92 16.28 7.39
N GLY A 335 27.88 15.71 6.77
CA GLY A 335 26.49 15.91 7.18
C GLY A 335 26.19 15.38 8.58
N VAL A 336 26.64 14.14 8.83
CA VAL A 336 26.50 13.47 10.13
C VAL A 336 27.21 14.27 11.22
N GLY A 337 28.49 14.61 11.01
CA GLY A 337 29.27 15.37 12.00
C GLY A 337 28.73 16.77 12.30
N ALA A 338 27.97 17.36 11.36
CA ALA A 338 27.32 18.65 11.54
C ALA A 338 25.88 18.57 12.09
N GLY A 339 25.36 17.37 12.39
CA GLY A 339 24.01 17.15 12.93
C GLY A 339 22.90 17.69 12.02
N LYS A 340 23.09 17.65 10.69
CA LYS A 340 22.09 18.14 9.72
C LYS A 340 21.06 17.07 9.41
N ALA A 341 19.85 17.49 9.04
CA ALA A 341 18.91 16.56 8.42
C ALA A 341 19.46 16.09 7.06
N MET A 342 19.39 14.79 6.79
CA MET A 342 20.01 14.19 5.61
C MET A 342 19.02 13.38 4.80
N VAL A 343 19.11 13.50 3.48
CA VAL A 343 18.55 12.56 2.52
C VAL A 343 19.72 11.87 1.84
N LEU A 344 19.77 10.55 1.94
CA LEU A 344 20.80 9.72 1.33
C LEU A 344 20.15 8.86 0.25
N ASP A 345 20.65 8.97 -0.97
CA ASP A 345 20.07 8.29 -2.12
C ASP A 345 21.17 7.72 -3.03
N ALA A 346 20.81 6.83 -3.97
CA ALA A 346 21.66 6.35 -5.06
C ALA A 346 23.13 6.08 -4.64
N ASP A 347 24.09 6.83 -5.20
CA ASP A 347 25.51 6.59 -4.97
C ASP A 347 25.95 6.75 -3.51
N ALA A 348 25.19 7.48 -2.67
CA ALA A 348 25.47 7.55 -1.24
C ALA A 348 25.21 6.22 -0.55
N LEU A 349 24.19 5.47 -0.99
CA LEU A 349 23.94 4.11 -0.51
C LEU A 349 24.93 3.13 -1.14
N THR A 350 25.19 3.26 -2.44
CA THR A 350 26.13 2.39 -3.17
C THR A 350 27.57 2.53 -2.65
N ALA A 351 27.98 3.72 -2.22
CA ALA A 351 29.30 3.94 -1.62
C ALA A 351 29.54 3.15 -0.32
N PHE A 352 28.46 2.63 0.29
CA PHE A 352 28.46 1.75 1.46
C PHE A 352 27.98 0.34 1.15
N ALA A 353 28.01 -0.08 -0.13
CA ALA A 353 27.70 -1.47 -0.50
C ALA A 353 28.56 -2.46 0.30
N GLY A 354 27.93 -3.50 0.85
CA GLY A 354 28.58 -4.46 1.75
C GLY A 354 28.87 -3.95 3.16
N MET A 355 28.54 -2.70 3.49
CA MET A 355 28.84 -2.04 4.78
C MET A 355 27.58 -1.51 5.48
N ALA A 356 26.43 -2.18 5.31
CA ALA A 356 25.14 -1.72 5.82
C ALA A 356 25.13 -1.50 7.35
N GLU A 357 25.73 -2.41 8.12
CA GLU A 357 25.83 -2.23 9.58
C GLU A 357 26.71 -1.05 9.98
N ALA A 358 27.81 -0.81 9.26
CA ALA A 358 28.68 0.32 9.53
C ALA A 358 27.97 1.64 9.22
N LEU A 359 27.25 1.71 8.09
CA LEU A 359 26.41 2.86 7.76
C LEU A 359 25.33 3.08 8.82
N ALA A 360 24.65 2.02 9.28
CA ALA A 360 23.64 2.12 10.33
C ALA A 360 24.23 2.67 11.65
N ARG A 361 25.43 2.21 12.06
CA ARG A 361 26.13 2.74 13.24
C ARG A 361 26.50 4.21 13.09
N ILE A 362 26.99 4.62 11.91
CA ILE A 362 27.30 6.03 11.60
C ILE A 362 26.05 6.90 11.75
N LEU A 363 24.92 6.46 11.18
CA LEU A 363 23.66 7.23 11.21
C LEU A 363 23.01 7.25 12.59
N ALA A 364 23.18 6.19 13.40
CA ALA A 364 22.64 6.14 14.76
C ALA A 364 23.42 7.02 15.76
N ALA A 365 24.65 7.41 15.42
CA ALA A 365 25.48 8.29 16.24
C ALA A 365 25.29 9.79 15.94
N ALA A 366 24.50 10.11 14.91
CA ALA A 366 24.19 11.46 14.43
C ALA A 366 22.97 12.05 15.15
#